data_AF-A0A564W3T1-F1
#
_entry.id   AF-A0A564W3T1-F1
#
_cell.length_a   1.000
_cell.length_b   1.000
_cell.length_c   1.000
_cell.angle_alpha   90.00
_cell.angle_beta   90.00
_cell.angle_gamma   90.00
#
_symmetry.space_group_name_H-M   'P 1'
#
loop_
_entity.id
_entity.type
_entity.pdbx_description
1 polymer ?
#
loop_
_entity_poly.entity_id
_entity_poly.type
_entity_poly.pdbx_seq_one_letter_code
_entity_poly.pdbx_strand_id
1 'polypeptide(L)'
;MNPDLKLSTQEWYLEALQKPEGPLLTSSHVQHIISGERPWVITLSRGIRNFSNSGENEGVFFIDLNYSAISELCDQNTIGKKGYAFILDESGNIVYHPQQQQLYNELQTENIDLIVKSKEDTVRTEKGNRGKLYSISRSNKTGWTVVGCMSVGELLHKSNQAQSI
;
A
#
# COMPACT_ATOMS: atom_id res chain seq x y z
N MET A 1 -4.98 0.65 -26.78
CA MET A 1 -5.69 -0.17 -25.78
C MET A 1 -5.45 -1.64 -26.13
N ASN A 2 -5.23 -2.50 -25.15
CA ASN A 2 -5.02 -3.94 -25.33
C ASN A 2 -6.33 -4.61 -25.79
N PRO A 3 -6.39 -5.18 -27.00
CA PRO A 3 -7.62 -5.74 -27.56
C PRO A 3 -8.07 -7.02 -26.85
N ASP A 4 -7.15 -7.72 -26.17
CA ASP A 4 -7.45 -8.97 -25.46
C ASP A 4 -7.93 -8.73 -24.02
N LEU A 5 -7.91 -7.47 -23.57
CA LEU A 5 -8.35 -7.11 -22.22
C LEU A 5 -9.88 -7.03 -22.13
N LYS A 6 -10.45 -7.87 -21.27
CA LYS A 6 -11.85 -7.74 -20.84
C LYS A 6 -11.93 -6.84 -19.60
N LEU A 7 -12.45 -5.62 -19.76
CA LEU A 7 -12.64 -4.68 -18.63
C LEU A 7 -13.56 -5.25 -17.54
N SER A 8 -14.54 -6.08 -17.91
CA SER A 8 -15.44 -6.77 -16.98
C SER A 8 -14.76 -7.82 -16.11
N THR A 9 -13.47 -8.11 -16.30
CA THR A 9 -12.69 -8.98 -15.42
C THR A 9 -11.67 -8.22 -14.58
N GLN A 10 -11.68 -6.88 -14.65
CA GLN A 10 -10.75 -6.04 -13.90
C GLN A 10 -11.45 -5.53 -12.63
N GLU A 11 -10.93 -5.90 -11.46
CA GLU A 11 -11.54 -5.53 -10.17
C GLU A 11 -11.67 -4.02 -10.01
N TRP A 12 -10.62 -3.26 -10.33
CA TRP A 12 -10.63 -1.79 -10.27
C TRP A 12 -11.72 -1.13 -11.14
N TYR A 13 -12.15 -1.82 -12.20
CA TYR A 13 -13.22 -1.37 -13.10
C TYR A 13 -14.59 -1.76 -12.55
N LEU A 14 -14.75 -3.03 -12.15
CA LEU A 14 -16.01 -3.54 -11.59
C LEU A 14 -16.40 -2.82 -10.30
N GLU A 15 -15.44 -2.61 -9.40
CA GLU A 15 -15.69 -1.93 -8.13
C GLU A 15 -16.11 -0.47 -8.36
N ALA A 16 -15.46 0.22 -9.30
CA ALA A 16 -15.82 1.61 -9.64
C ALA A 16 -17.21 1.73 -10.27
N LEU A 17 -17.64 0.71 -11.03
CA LEU A 17 -19.00 0.62 -11.54
C LEU A 17 -20.03 0.29 -10.46
N GLN A 18 -19.66 -0.38 -9.37
CA GLN A 18 -20.60 -0.74 -8.29
C GLN A 18 -20.66 0.31 -7.18
N LYS A 19 -19.55 1.01 -6.94
CA LYS A 19 -19.39 2.06 -5.91
C LYS A 19 -19.06 3.41 -6.58
N PRO A 20 -20.02 4.03 -7.27
CA PRO A 20 -19.82 5.33 -7.94
C PRO A 20 -19.69 6.52 -6.97
N GLU A 21 -19.98 6.28 -5.68
CA GLU A 21 -19.87 7.26 -4.60
C GLU A 21 -18.38 7.43 -4.20
N GLY A 22 -17.67 8.29 -4.93
CA GLY A 22 -16.30 8.69 -4.61
C GLY A 22 -15.20 7.85 -5.29
N PRO A 23 -13.93 8.22 -5.09
CA PRO A 23 -12.80 7.48 -5.65
C PRO A 23 -12.49 6.21 -4.85
N LEU A 24 -12.05 5.17 -5.56
CA LEU A 24 -11.60 3.89 -5.03
C LEU A 24 -10.11 3.71 -5.29
N LEU A 25 -9.40 3.09 -4.34
CA LEU A 25 -7.98 2.77 -4.44
C LEU A 25 -7.80 1.26 -4.36
N THR A 26 -7.03 0.69 -5.28
CA THR A 26 -6.65 -0.73 -5.22
C THR A 26 -5.42 -0.96 -4.36
N SER A 27 -5.18 -2.23 -4.02
CA SER A 27 -3.83 -2.73 -3.76
C SER A 27 -2.97 -2.77 -5.04
N SER A 28 -1.67 -3.00 -4.90
CA SER A 28 -0.76 -3.10 -6.05
C SER A 28 -1.14 -4.28 -6.96
N HIS A 29 -1.14 -4.05 -8.27
CA HIS A 29 -1.42 -5.08 -9.26
C HIS A 29 -0.69 -4.79 -10.59
N VAL A 30 -0.64 -5.80 -11.46
CA VAL A 30 -0.12 -5.64 -12.83
C VAL A 30 -1.20 -5.04 -13.72
N GLN A 31 -0.89 -3.94 -14.39
CA GLN A 31 -1.76 -3.32 -15.38
C GLN A 31 -1.45 -3.84 -16.78
N HIS A 32 -2.48 -3.98 -17.62
CA HIS A 32 -2.33 -4.45 -19.00
C HIS A 32 -3.32 -3.81 -19.98
N ILE A 33 -3.86 -2.64 -19.65
CA ILE A 33 -4.75 -1.87 -20.53
C ILE A 33 -4.04 -1.32 -21.77
N ILE A 34 -2.73 -1.12 -21.70
CA ILE A 34 -1.89 -0.79 -22.85
C ILE A 34 -1.26 -2.08 -23.38
N SER A 35 -1.34 -2.29 -24.70
CA SER A 35 -0.81 -3.49 -25.33
C SER A 35 0.71 -3.54 -25.17
N GLY A 36 1.26 -4.70 -24.81
CA GLY A 36 2.70 -4.90 -24.57
C GLY A 36 3.23 -4.39 -23.22
N GLU A 37 2.52 -3.50 -22.52
CA GLU A 37 2.96 -2.96 -21.24
C GLU A 37 2.39 -3.75 -20.06
N ARG A 38 3.23 -4.03 -19.06
CA ARG A 38 2.87 -4.75 -17.82
C ARG A 38 3.42 -4.08 -16.55
N PRO A 39 3.17 -2.78 -16.31
CA PRO A 39 3.69 -2.11 -15.13
C PRO A 39 2.94 -2.58 -13.88
N TRP A 40 3.65 -2.63 -12.75
CA TRP A 40 3.02 -2.67 -11.44
C TRP A 40 2.52 -1.28 -11.08
N VAL A 41 1.24 -1.17 -10.73
CA VAL A 41 0.59 0.10 -10.45
C VAL A 41 -0.31 -0.01 -9.22
N ILE A 42 -0.73 1.14 -8.75
CA ILE A 42 -1.92 1.28 -7.94
C ILE A 42 -2.93 2.11 -8.72
N THR A 43 -4.16 1.63 -8.82
CA THR A 43 -5.19 2.31 -9.58
C THR A 43 -6.13 3.07 -8.66
N LEU A 44 -6.28 4.37 -8.91
CA LEU A 44 -7.36 5.19 -8.40
C LEU A 44 -8.48 5.18 -9.44
N SER A 45 -9.67 4.70 -9.11
CA SER A 45 -10.79 4.63 -10.06
C SER A 45 -12.08 5.24 -9.50
N ARG A 46 -12.98 5.68 -10.40
CA ARG A 46 -14.30 6.21 -10.05
C ARG A 46 -15.28 5.98 -11.20
N GLY A 47 -16.51 5.57 -10.88
CA GLY A 47 -17.60 5.48 -11.84
C GLY A 47 -18.03 6.84 -12.38
N ILE A 48 -18.27 6.93 -13.68
CA ILE A 48 -18.87 8.09 -14.36
C ILE A 48 -20.37 7.83 -14.49
N ARG A 49 -21.18 8.78 -14.01
CA ARG A 49 -22.64 8.74 -14.06
C ARG A 49 -23.18 9.75 -15.06
N ASN A 50 -24.17 9.34 -15.83
CA ASN A 50 -24.99 10.26 -16.60
C ASN A 50 -26.20 10.69 -15.78
N PHE A 51 -26.23 11.98 -15.43
CA PHE A 51 -27.33 12.56 -14.63
C PHE A 51 -28.55 12.94 -15.48
N SER A 52 -28.49 12.79 -16.81
CA SER A 52 -29.60 13.08 -17.74
C SER A 52 -30.52 11.88 -18.00
N ASN A 53 -30.04 10.64 -17.81
CA ASN A 53 -30.81 9.41 -18.00
C ASN A 53 -30.59 8.46 -16.80
N SER A 54 -31.64 8.19 -16.01
CA SER A 54 -31.74 7.21 -14.89
C SER A 54 -30.64 7.17 -13.81
N GLY A 55 -29.51 7.87 -13.95
CA GLY A 55 -28.35 7.77 -13.04
C GLY A 55 -27.50 6.52 -13.26
N GLU A 56 -27.65 5.83 -14.39
CA GLU A 56 -26.88 4.62 -14.71
C GLU A 56 -25.39 4.95 -14.96
N ASN A 57 -24.50 4.03 -14.54
CA ASN A 57 -23.06 4.19 -14.68
C ASN A 57 -22.64 3.90 -16.12
N GLU A 58 -22.13 4.90 -16.82
CA GLU A 58 -21.78 4.80 -18.26
C GLU A 58 -20.31 4.37 -18.48
N GLY A 59 -19.47 4.47 -17.45
CA GLY A 59 -18.06 4.10 -17.56
C GLY A 59 -17.27 4.32 -16.28
N VAL A 60 -15.94 4.18 -16.38
CA VAL A 60 -15.00 4.36 -15.28
C VAL A 60 -13.88 5.29 -15.71
N PHE A 61 -13.61 6.31 -14.88
CA PHE A 61 -12.39 7.09 -14.93
C PHE A 61 -11.36 6.45 -14.00
N PHE A 62 -10.12 6.28 -14.44
CA PHE A 62 -9.06 5.75 -13.59
C PHE A 62 -7.72 6.46 -13.85
N ILE A 63 -6.85 6.43 -12.83
CA ILE A 63 -5.49 6.94 -12.87
C ILE A 63 -4.60 5.85 -12.25
N ASP A 64 -3.58 5.44 -13.00
CA ASP A 64 -2.55 4.54 -12.49
C ASP A 64 -1.41 5.36 -11.89
N LEU A 65 -1.17 5.15 -10.60
CA LEU A 65 0.01 5.65 -9.91
C LEU A 65 1.16 4.68 -10.15
N ASN A 66 2.26 5.21 -10.68
CA ASN A 66 3.48 4.43 -10.86
C ASN A 66 4.03 4.03 -9.48
N TYR A 67 4.30 2.74 -9.31
CA TYR A 67 4.89 2.18 -8.10
C TYR A 67 6.18 2.92 -7.68
N SER A 68 6.98 3.40 -8.64
CA SER A 68 8.21 4.14 -8.35
C SER A 68 7.97 5.44 -7.59
N ALA A 69 6.86 6.15 -7.83
CA ALA A 69 6.55 7.39 -7.13
C ALA A 69 6.24 7.13 -5.65
N ILE A 70 5.58 6.01 -5.35
CA ILE A 70 5.27 5.60 -3.98
C ILE A 70 6.54 5.10 -3.29
N SER A 71 7.39 4.37 -4.01
CA SER A 71 8.71 3.97 -3.53
C SER A 71 9.52 5.17 -3.09
N GLU A 72 9.65 6.18 -3.96
CA GLU A 72 10.42 7.38 -3.68
C GLU A 72 9.89 8.15 -2.46
N LEU A 73 8.57 8.29 -2.35
CA LEU A 73 7.93 8.91 -1.17
C LEU A 73 8.22 8.14 0.12
N CYS A 74 8.23 6.81 0.09
CA CYS A 74 8.51 5.98 1.26
C CYS A 74 10.01 5.99 1.61
N ASP A 75 10.88 5.94 0.60
CA ASP A 75 12.33 5.87 0.76
C ASP A 75 12.88 7.16 1.41
N GLN A 76 12.35 8.33 1.02
CA GLN A 76 12.70 9.62 1.64
C GLN A 76 12.37 9.71 3.14
N ASN A 77 11.44 8.89 3.62
CA ASN A 77 10.99 8.89 5.01
C ASN A 77 11.61 7.76 5.86
N THR A 78 12.68 7.14 5.35
CA THR A 78 13.36 6.03 6.03
C THR A 78 14.19 6.51 7.23
N ILE A 79 13.86 6.04 8.43
CA ILE A 79 14.59 6.40 9.66
C ILE A 79 15.67 5.35 9.97
N GLY A 80 16.93 5.74 9.80
CA GLY A 80 18.10 4.90 10.09
C GLY A 80 18.53 3.99 8.94
N LYS A 81 19.48 3.09 9.20
CA LYS A 81 20.07 2.22 8.16
C LYS A 81 19.24 0.98 7.86
N LYS A 82 18.43 0.53 8.82
CA LYS A 82 17.55 -0.66 8.69
C LYS A 82 16.07 -0.35 8.84
N GLY A 83 15.72 0.93 8.95
CA GLY A 83 14.32 1.34 8.91
C GLY A 83 13.76 1.22 7.49
N TYR A 84 12.44 1.19 7.37
CA TYR A 84 11.73 1.32 6.10
C TYR A 84 10.25 1.59 6.36
N ALA A 85 9.53 2.09 5.37
CA ALA A 85 8.08 2.24 5.41
C ALA A 85 7.40 1.28 4.42
N PHE A 86 6.20 0.83 4.76
CA PHE A 86 5.34 0.08 3.86
C PHE A 86 3.87 0.44 4.09
N ILE A 87 3.00 0.09 3.13
CA ILE A 87 1.60 0.48 3.13
C ILE A 87 0.73 -0.76 3.02
N LEU A 88 -0.32 -0.81 3.84
CA LEU A 88 -1.36 -1.83 3.82
C LEU A 88 -2.70 -1.23 3.42
N ASP A 89 -3.54 -1.99 2.73
CA ASP A 89 -4.95 -1.64 2.53
C ASP A 89 -5.78 -1.98 3.78
N GLU A 90 -7.07 -1.68 3.74
CA GLU A 90 -8.00 -1.90 4.85
C GLU A 90 -8.13 -3.39 5.23
N SER A 91 -7.89 -4.30 4.28
CA SER A 91 -7.93 -5.75 4.50
C SER A 91 -6.59 -6.32 4.98
N GLY A 92 -5.56 -5.48 5.11
CA GLY A 92 -4.21 -5.89 5.48
C GLY A 92 -3.37 -6.43 4.32
N ASN A 93 -3.81 -6.27 3.06
CA ASN A 93 -2.97 -6.62 1.92
C ASN A 93 -1.88 -5.57 1.72
N ILE A 94 -0.74 -5.99 1.17
CA ILE A 94 0.37 -5.09 0.89
C ILE A 94 0.06 -4.25 -0.35
N VAL A 95 -0.06 -2.95 -0.13
CA VAL A 95 -0.18 -1.92 -1.16
C VAL A 95 1.20 -1.57 -1.70
N TYR A 96 2.18 -1.41 -0.81
CA TYR A 96 3.58 -1.14 -1.16
C TYR A 96 4.51 -1.74 -0.11
N HIS A 97 5.62 -2.32 -0.53
CA HIS A 97 6.71 -2.73 0.37
C HIS A 97 8.06 -2.71 -0.37
N PRO A 98 9.14 -2.13 0.18
CA PRO A 98 10.42 -2.02 -0.52
C PRO A 98 11.05 -3.38 -0.85
N GLN A 99 10.66 -4.43 -0.12
CA GLN A 99 11.08 -5.82 -0.34
C GLN A 99 9.94 -6.71 -0.86
N GLN A 100 8.96 -6.15 -1.58
CA GLN A 100 7.77 -6.87 -2.04
C GLN A 100 8.08 -8.17 -2.79
N GLN A 101 9.13 -8.19 -3.63
CA GLN A 101 9.57 -9.42 -4.31
C GLN A 101 10.03 -10.52 -3.33
N GLN A 102 10.69 -10.15 -2.23
CA GLN A 102 11.13 -11.12 -1.22
C GLN A 102 9.96 -11.67 -0.42
N LEU A 103 8.94 -10.85 -0.15
CA LEU A 103 7.69 -11.29 0.50
C LEU A 103 6.90 -12.22 -0.42
N TYR A 104 6.77 -11.88 -1.71
CA TYR A 104 6.07 -12.69 -2.69
C TYR A 104 6.72 -14.07 -2.88
N ASN A 105 8.06 -14.12 -2.87
CA ASN A 105 8.82 -15.37 -2.98
C ASN A 105 9.04 -16.07 -1.62
N GLU A 106 8.34 -15.62 -0.56
CA GLU A 106 8.42 -16.17 0.80
C GLU A 106 9.84 -16.18 1.43
N LEU A 107 10.76 -15.39 0.88
CA LEU A 107 12.12 -15.23 1.40
C LEU A 107 12.16 -14.38 2.67
N GLN A 108 11.12 -13.58 2.91
CA GLN A 108 10.93 -12.78 4.11
C GLN A 108 9.45 -12.74 4.51
N THR A 109 9.18 -12.33 5.74
CA THR A 109 7.81 -12.15 6.26
C THR A 109 7.68 -10.87 7.06
N GLU A 110 6.47 -10.32 7.07
CA GLU A 110 6.08 -9.21 7.94
C GLU A 110 5.02 -9.63 8.95
N ASN A 111 5.02 -8.97 10.11
CA ASN A 111 4.04 -9.26 11.17
C ASN A 111 2.76 -8.44 10.94
N ILE A 112 2.15 -8.59 9.76
CA ILE A 112 0.94 -7.85 9.35
C ILE A 112 -0.19 -8.08 10.36
N ASP A 113 -0.38 -9.33 10.79
CA ASP A 113 -1.35 -9.71 11.81
C ASP A 113 -1.22 -8.89 13.11
N LEU A 114 0.01 -8.65 13.56
CA LEU A 114 0.29 -7.86 14.76
C LEU A 114 -0.12 -6.40 14.55
N ILE A 115 0.12 -5.86 13.36
CA ILE A 115 -0.17 -4.47 13.00
C ILE A 115 -1.68 -4.26 12.87
N VAL A 116 -2.36 -5.12 12.12
CA VAL A 116 -3.81 -5.03 11.86
C VAL A 116 -4.62 -5.20 13.14
N LYS A 117 -4.20 -6.11 14.04
CA LYS A 117 -4.88 -6.33 15.33
C LYS A 117 -4.56 -5.26 16.37
N SER A 118 -3.48 -4.49 16.19
CA SER A 118 -3.11 -3.44 17.13
C SER A 118 -4.09 -2.27 17.06
N LYS A 119 -4.57 -1.82 18.22
CA LYS A 119 -5.33 -0.56 18.37
C LYS A 119 -4.41 0.64 18.59
N GLU A 120 -3.17 0.39 19.00
CA GLU A 120 -2.17 1.41 19.25
C GLU A 120 -1.51 1.87 17.95
N ASP A 121 -0.97 3.09 17.97
CA ASP A 121 -0.17 3.67 16.88
C ASP A 121 1.29 3.22 16.93
N THR A 122 1.65 2.39 17.90
CA THR A 122 2.97 1.77 17.98
C THR A 122 2.86 0.36 18.54
N VAL A 123 3.52 -0.61 17.89
CA VAL A 123 3.55 -2.00 18.36
C VAL A 123 4.93 -2.60 18.13
N ARG A 124 5.38 -3.48 19.03
CA ARG A 124 6.71 -4.09 18.98
C ARG A 124 6.60 -5.60 18.92
N THR A 125 7.43 -6.24 18.11
CA THR A 125 7.53 -7.71 18.11
C THR A 125 8.15 -8.24 19.41
N GLU A 126 7.72 -9.41 19.87
CA GLU A 126 8.25 -10.08 21.08
C GLU A 126 9.60 -10.79 20.83
N LYS A 127 10.59 -10.06 20.29
CA LYS A 127 11.95 -10.59 19.98
C LYS A 127 13.09 -9.81 20.65
N GLY A 128 12.78 -9.01 21.67
CA GLY A 128 13.75 -8.17 22.38
C GLY A 128 14.54 -7.26 21.43
N ASN A 129 15.87 -7.21 21.55
CA ASN A 129 16.75 -6.38 20.71
C ASN A 129 16.79 -6.80 19.23
N ARG A 130 16.37 -8.04 18.92
CA ARG A 130 16.21 -8.51 17.52
C ARG A 130 14.83 -8.20 16.95
N GLY A 131 13.98 -7.56 17.73
CA GLY A 131 12.64 -7.18 17.33
C GLY A 131 12.58 -5.97 16.42
N LYS A 132 11.40 -5.80 15.83
CA LYS A 132 10.97 -4.62 15.10
C LYS A 132 10.02 -3.80 15.97
N LEU A 133 10.14 -2.48 15.91
CA LEU A 133 9.16 -1.52 16.37
C LEU A 133 8.43 -1.00 15.14
N TYR A 134 7.10 -1.06 15.15
CA TYR A 134 6.24 -0.51 14.11
C TYR A 134 5.55 0.74 14.64
N SER A 135 5.64 1.84 13.90
CA SER A 135 4.80 3.02 14.05
C SER A 135 3.73 2.99 12.98
N ILE A 136 2.48 3.21 13.37
CA ILE A 136 1.30 2.96 12.54
C ILE A 136 0.52 4.25 12.38
N SER A 137 0.21 4.64 11.14
CA SER A 137 -0.67 5.76 10.82
C SER A 137 -1.80 5.27 9.91
N ARG A 138 -3.05 5.44 10.35
CA ARG A 138 -4.25 4.93 9.65
C ARG A 138 -5.03 6.08 9.02
N SER A 139 -5.38 5.95 7.75
CA SER A 139 -6.11 6.97 6.98
C SER A 139 -7.57 6.60 6.82
N ASN A 140 -8.45 7.24 7.59
CA ASN A 140 -9.92 7.05 7.46
C ASN A 140 -10.45 7.41 6.06
N LYS A 141 -9.72 8.24 5.29
CA LYS A 141 -10.12 8.66 3.95
C LYS A 141 -9.90 7.58 2.90
N THR A 142 -8.88 6.74 3.07
CA THR A 142 -8.45 5.75 2.06
C THR A 142 -8.54 4.31 2.53
N GLY A 143 -8.74 4.10 3.84
CA GLY A 143 -8.61 2.78 4.48
C GLY A 143 -7.16 2.31 4.63
N TRP A 144 -6.19 3.02 4.04
CA TRP A 144 -4.80 2.60 4.07
C TRP A 144 -4.13 2.85 5.41
N THR A 145 -3.18 1.97 5.72
CA THR A 145 -2.31 2.06 6.88
C THR A 145 -0.86 2.20 6.44
N VAL A 146 -0.21 3.30 6.80
CA VAL A 146 1.22 3.51 6.61
C VAL A 146 1.96 2.99 7.85
N VAL A 147 2.94 2.12 7.62
CA VAL A 147 3.70 1.47 8.69
C VAL A 147 5.17 1.84 8.56
N GLY A 148 5.72 2.56 9.53
CA GLY A 148 7.15 2.74 9.70
C GLY A 148 7.73 1.60 10.53
N CYS A 149 8.72 0.88 10.00
CA CYS A 149 9.42 -0.20 10.68
C CYS A 149 10.82 0.24 11.09
N MET A 150 11.22 -0.08 12.33
CA MET A 150 12.55 0.20 12.86
C MET A 150 13.11 -1.00 13.63
N SER A 151 14.42 -1.22 13.55
CA SER A 151 15.10 -2.21 14.39
C SER A 151 15.27 -1.69 15.81
N VAL A 152 14.79 -2.45 16.81
CA VAL A 152 14.96 -2.12 18.24
C VAL A 152 16.44 -2.02 18.60
N GLY A 153 17.28 -2.94 18.10
CA GLY A 153 18.72 -2.91 18.32
C GLY A 153 19.40 -1.65 17.76
N GLU A 154 18.97 -1.17 16.59
CA GLU A 154 19.52 0.08 16.02
C GLU A 154 19.12 1.30 16.85
N LEU A 155 17.87 1.35 17.30
CA LEU A 155 17.37 2.42 18.18
C LEU A 155 18.17 2.51 19.48
N LEU A 156 18.38 1.38 20.15
CA LEU A 156 19.15 1.32 21.41
C LEU A 156 20.60 1.73 21.19
N HIS A 157 21.23 1.28 20.09
CA HIS A 157 22.60 1.66 19.79
C HIS A 157 22.77 3.17 19.61
N LYS A 158 21.85 3.82 18.88
CA LYS A 158 21.86 5.28 18.66
C LYS A 158 21.58 6.05 19.96
N SER A 159 20.65 5.58 20.78
CA SER A 159 20.36 6.18 22.09
C SER A 159 21.61 6.21 22.99
N ASN A 160 22.34 5.10 23.07
CA ASN A 160 23.57 5.02 23.87
C ASN A 160 24.67 5.95 23.36
N GLN A 161 24.81 6.09 22.03
CA GLN A 161 25.76 7.05 21.45
C GLN A 161 25.39 8.49 21.79
N ALA A 162 24.12 8.87 21.68
CA ALA A 162 23.67 10.22 21.99
C ALA A 162 23.83 10.59 23.48
N GLN A 163 23.66 9.62 24.39
CA GLN A 163 23.88 9.81 25.83
C GLN A 163 25.36 9.82 26.24
N SER A 164 26.26 9.45 25.34
CA SER A 164 27.72 9.44 25.60
C SER A 164 28.43 10.73 25.12
N ILE A 165 27.67 11.73 24.68
CA ILE A 165 28.12 13.08 24.29
C ILE A 165 27.81 14.03 25.44
#